data_AF-A0A6I7XHD6-F1
#
_entry.id   AF-A0A6I7XHD6-F1
#
_cell.length_a   1.000
_cell.length_b   1.000
_cell.length_c   1.000
_cell.angle_alpha   90.00
_cell.angle_beta   90.00
_cell.angle_gamma   90.00
#
_symmetry.space_group_name_H-M   'P 1'
#
loop_
_entity.id
_entity.type
_entity.pdbx_description
1 polymer ?
#
loop_
_entity_poly.entity_id
_entity_poly.type
_entity_poly.pdbx_seq_one_letter_code
_entity_poly.pdbx_strand_id
1 'polypeptide(L)'
;MRLSDLKPNYDYSQEGKYMIIKLWKRKNDYQEIMIDWFDYNPGNKFDWLIVRECQSNQSGKKKYTNYKLKNIHPLVRVQVQVFRKGGKEACV
;
A
#
# COMPACT_ATOMS: atom_id res chain seq x y z
N MET A 1 3.85 13.05 -3.28
CA MET A 1 5.11 12.28 -3.35
C MET A 1 4.98 11.25 -4.45
N ARG A 2 6.04 10.86 -5.14
CA ARG A 2 5.99 9.74 -6.09
C ARG A 2 6.28 8.43 -5.35
N LEU A 3 5.75 7.32 -5.86
CA LEU A 3 6.08 5.98 -5.31
C LEU A 3 7.59 5.70 -5.38
N SER A 4 8.27 6.19 -6.43
CA SER A 4 9.72 6.07 -6.61
C SER A 4 10.55 6.81 -5.55
N ASP A 5 9.96 7.76 -4.84
CA ASP A 5 10.65 8.54 -3.81
C ASP A 5 10.61 7.81 -2.44
N LEU A 6 9.84 6.72 -2.36
CA LEU A 6 9.71 5.90 -1.16
C LEU A 6 10.71 4.74 -1.19
N LYS A 7 11.19 4.35 -0.02
CA LYS A 7 12.04 3.17 0.17
C LYS A 7 11.22 1.89 -0.06
N PRO A 8 11.54 1.06 -1.07
CA PRO A 8 10.94 -0.26 -1.24
C PRO A 8 11.47 -1.24 -0.18
N ASN A 9 10.77 -2.35 0.03
CA ASN A 9 11.09 -3.37 1.02
C ASN A 9 11.32 -2.77 2.43
N TYR A 10 10.49 -1.80 2.81
CA TYR A 10 10.54 -1.14 4.11
C TYR A 10 9.17 -1.18 4.78
N ASP A 11 9.16 -1.52 6.07
CA ASP A 11 7.94 -1.63 6.86
C ASP A 11 7.59 -0.28 7.49
N TYR A 12 6.77 0.52 6.79
CA TYR A 12 6.38 1.86 7.25
C TYR A 12 5.50 1.82 8.50
N SER A 13 4.87 0.68 8.82
CA SER A 13 4.10 0.54 10.06
C SER A 13 4.98 0.69 11.31
N GLN A 14 6.28 0.40 11.21
CA GLN A 14 7.24 0.59 12.30
C GLN A 14 7.43 2.07 12.68
N GLU A 15 7.18 2.97 11.74
CA GLU A 15 7.18 4.42 11.98
C GLU A 15 5.77 4.96 12.29
N GLY A 16 4.78 4.08 12.46
CA GLY A 16 3.38 4.46 12.57
C GLY A 16 2.90 5.18 11.31
N LYS A 17 3.35 4.76 10.11
CA LYS A 17 2.94 5.35 8.84
C LYS A 17 2.28 4.30 7.95
N TYR A 18 1.44 4.79 7.04
CA TYR A 18 0.93 4.01 5.92
C TYR A 18 0.90 4.88 4.66
N MET A 19 0.75 4.22 3.53
CA MET A 19 0.68 4.86 2.22
C MET A 19 -0.69 4.55 1.60
N ILE A 20 -1.22 5.51 0.86
CA ILE A 20 -2.38 5.31 0.00
C ILE A 20 -1.90 5.33 -1.44
N ILE A 21 -2.05 4.18 -2.10
CA ILE A 21 -1.86 4.05 -3.53
C ILE A 21 -3.21 4.15 -4.24
N LYS A 22 -3.20 4.68 -5.47
CA LYS A 22 -4.40 4.73 -6.32
C LYS A 22 -4.24 3.74 -7.45
N LEU A 23 -5.13 2.74 -7.51
CA LEU A 23 -5.20 1.79 -8.60
C LEU A 23 -6.22 2.24 -9.63
N TRP A 24 -5.79 2.37 -10.88
CA TRP A 24 -6.67 2.63 -12.00
C TRP A 24 -7.68 1.48 -12.17
N LYS A 25 -8.96 1.85 -12.23
CA LYS A 25 -10.09 1.00 -12.57
C LYS A 25 -10.66 1.42 -13.93
N ARG A 26 -11.72 0.75 -14.38
CA ARG A 26 -12.42 1.12 -15.62
C ARG A 26 -13.13 2.47 -15.43
N LYS A 27 -13.33 3.21 -16.54
CA LYS A 27 -14.10 4.47 -16.60
C LYS A 27 -13.51 5.66 -15.81
N ASN A 28 -12.19 5.85 -15.83
CA ASN A 28 -11.49 6.95 -15.14
C ASN A 28 -11.66 6.96 -13.61
N ASP A 29 -12.04 5.83 -13.03
CA ASP A 29 -12.16 5.69 -11.59
C ASP A 29 -10.85 5.12 -10.99
N TYR A 30 -10.56 5.51 -9.76
CA TYR A 30 -9.40 5.04 -9.01
C TYR A 30 -9.86 4.43 -7.69
N GLN A 31 -9.41 3.21 -7.42
CA GLN A 31 -9.55 2.62 -6.11
C GLN A 31 -8.35 3.02 -5.25
N GLU A 32 -8.59 3.65 -4.11
CA GLU A 32 -7.57 3.87 -3.09
C GLU A 32 -7.34 2.60 -2.29
N ILE A 33 -6.07 2.28 -2.02
CA ILE A 33 -5.67 1.14 -1.19
C ILE A 33 -4.65 1.62 -0.17
N MET A 34 -4.94 1.33 1.10
CA MET A 34 -4.05 1.59 2.22
C MET A 34 -3.06 0.43 2.36
N ILE A 35 -1.78 0.75 2.30
CA ILE A 35 -0.68 -0.20 2.38
C ILE A 35 0.37 0.30 3.37
N ASP A 36 1.07 -0.60 4.04
CA ASP A 36 2.11 -0.26 5.03
C ASP A 36 3.49 -0.81 4.64
N TRP A 37 3.56 -1.57 3.55
CA TRP A 37 4.78 -2.10 2.97
C TRP A 37 4.58 -2.34 1.47
N PHE A 38 5.65 -2.18 0.69
CA PHE A 38 5.66 -2.57 -0.72
C PHE A 38 7.07 -2.97 -1.18
N ASP A 39 7.13 -3.69 -2.30
CA ASP A 39 8.37 -3.93 -3.03
C ASP A 39 8.10 -4.05 -4.54
N TYR A 40 9.14 -3.83 -5.34
CA TYR A 40 9.10 -4.02 -6.78
C TYR A 40 9.36 -5.48 -7.11
N ASN A 41 8.44 -6.09 -7.85
CA ASN A 41 8.52 -7.49 -8.27
C ASN A 41 8.57 -7.54 -9.81
N PRO A 42 9.78 -7.50 -10.40
CA PRO A 42 9.94 -7.58 -11.85
C PRO A 42 9.49 -8.96 -12.34
N GLY A 43 8.47 -8.99 -13.20
CA GLY A 43 7.96 -10.22 -13.79
C GLY A 43 8.30 -10.31 -15.29
N ASN A 44 8.40 -11.53 -15.83
CA ASN A 44 8.81 -11.76 -17.22
C ASN A 44 8.02 -10.98 -18.29
N LYS A 45 6.73 -10.70 -18.06
CA LYS A 45 5.86 -9.97 -19.02
C LYS A 45 5.38 -8.60 -18.52
N PHE A 46 5.44 -8.36 -17.21
CA PHE A 46 4.92 -7.15 -16.59
C PHE A 46 5.70 -6.88 -15.30
N ASP A 47 5.94 -5.61 -15.02
CA ASP A 47 6.40 -5.18 -13.71
C ASP A 47 5.22 -5.14 -12.74
N TRP A 48 5.46 -5.69 -11.55
CA TRP A 48 4.48 -5.73 -10.48
C TRP A 48 4.98 -4.94 -9.28
N LEU A 49 4.04 -4.42 -8.51
CA LEU A 49 4.24 -3.96 -7.16
C LEU A 49 3.59 -4.99 -6.23
N ILE A 50 4.39 -5.65 -5.40
CA ILE A 50 3.84 -6.41 -4.28
C ILE A 50 3.60 -5.43 -3.14
N VAL A 51 2.43 -5.50 -2.54
CA VAL A 51 2.07 -4.63 -1.41
C VAL A 51 1.52 -5.44 -0.26
N ARG A 52 1.68 -4.90 0.94
CA ARG A 52 1.00 -5.38 2.14
C ARG A 52 -0.11 -4.40 2.48
N GLU A 53 -1.35 -4.87 2.45
CA GLU A 53 -2.51 -4.05 2.77
C GLU A 53 -2.63 -3.89 4.29
N CYS A 54 -2.97 -2.68 4.72
CA CYS A 54 -3.17 -2.35 6.13
C CYS A 54 -4.34 -3.11 6.77
N GLN A 55 -5.37 -3.41 5.98
CA GLN A 55 -6.51 -4.19 6.43
C GLN A 55 -6.13 -5.67 6.47
N SER A 56 -6.08 -6.23 7.68
CA SER A 56 -5.98 -7.68 7.86
C SER A 56 -7.13 -8.39 7.17
N ASN A 57 -6.87 -9.56 6.61
CA ASN A 57 -7.94 -10.40 6.09
C ASN A 57 -8.87 -10.89 7.23
N GLN A 58 -9.98 -11.56 6.90
CA GLN A 58 -10.92 -12.09 7.91
C GLN A 58 -10.25 -13.02 8.95
N SER A 59 -9.08 -13.58 8.63
CA SER A 59 -8.28 -14.42 9.54
C SER A 59 -7.26 -13.66 10.39
N GLY A 60 -7.25 -12.33 10.36
CA GLY A 60 -6.28 -11.50 11.09
C GLY A 60 -4.85 -11.52 10.53
N LYS A 61 -4.63 -12.15 9.36
CA LYS A 61 -3.31 -12.25 8.73
C LYS A 61 -3.06 -11.05 7.83
N LYS A 62 -1.79 -10.63 7.77
CA LYS A 62 -1.27 -9.67 6.81
C LYS A 62 -1.63 -10.11 5.40
N LYS A 63 -2.31 -9.24 4.65
CA LYS A 63 -2.74 -9.51 3.27
C LYS A 63 -1.69 -8.93 2.33
N TYR A 64 -1.13 -9.78 1.48
CA TYR A 64 -0.22 -9.36 0.42
C TYR A 64 -0.91 -9.48 -0.94
N THR A 65 -0.79 -8.45 -1.77
CA THR A 65 -1.41 -8.41 -3.09
C THR A 65 -0.42 -7.90 -4.13
N ASN A 66 -0.44 -8.49 -5.33
CA ASN A 66 0.33 -8.00 -6.47
C ASN A 66 -0.55 -7.12 -7.37
N TYR A 67 -0.08 -5.92 -7.68
CA TYR A 67 -0.70 -5.02 -8.64
C TYR A 67 0.24 -4.73 -9.80
N LYS A 68 -0.28 -4.71 -11.03
CA LYS A 68 0.51 -4.33 -12.20
C LYS A 68 0.96 -2.88 -12.03
N LEU A 69 2.25 -2.62 -12.15
CA LEU A 69 2.81 -1.29 -11.92
C LEU A 69 2.16 -0.23 -12.83
N LYS A 70 1.89 -0.59 -14.08
CA LYS A 70 1.20 0.29 -15.06
C LYS A 70 -0.21 0.74 -14.65
N ASN A 71 -0.85 0.04 -13.71
CA ASN A 71 -2.19 0.38 -13.22
C ASN A 71 -2.12 1.25 -11.96
N ILE A 72 -0.93 1.56 -11.44
CA ILE A 72 -0.74 2.34 -10.22
C ILE A 72 -0.48 3.79 -10.62
N HIS A 73 -1.25 4.71 -10.04
CA HIS A 73 -1.00 6.13 -10.23
C HIS A 73 0.38 6.49 -9.61
N PRO A 74 1.25 7.26 -10.29
CA PRO A 74 2.59 7.55 -9.80
C PRO A 74 2.63 8.30 -8.47
N LEU A 75 1.63 9.16 -8.23
CA LEU A 75 1.50 9.90 -6.99
C LEU A 75 0.88 9.02 -5.89
N VAL A 76 1.58 9.02 -4.76
CA VAL A 76 1.18 8.36 -3.52
C VAL A 76 1.04 9.37 -2.39
N ARG A 77 0.16 9.06 -1.44
CA ARG A 77 0.01 9.83 -0.20
C ARG A 77 0.60 9.01 0.93
N VAL A 78 1.44 9.62 1.77
CA VAL A 78 1.92 9.03 3.02
C VAL A 78 1.13 9.67 4.16
N GLN A 79 0.61 8.86 5.07
CA GLN A 79 -0.14 9.30 6.23
C GLN A 79 0.46 8.71 7.52
N VAL A 80 0.34 9.47 8.60
CA VAL A 80 0.71 9.02 9.95
C VAL A 80 -0.51 8.37 10.58
N GLN A 81 -0.35 7.16 11.11
CA GLN A 81 -1.34 6.49 11.93
C GLN A 81 -1.52 7.28 13.23
N VAL A 82 -2.73 7.80 13.43
CA VAL A 82 -3.09 8.43 14.71
C VAL A 82 -3.48 7.31 15.68
N PHE A 83 -2.52 6.87 16.50
CA PHE A 83 -2.81 5.89 17.54
C PHE A 83 -3.77 6.50 18.57
N ARG A 84 -5.02 6.03 18.62
CA ARG A 84 -5.86 6.27 19.79
C ARG A 84 -5.28 5.43 20.94
N LYS A 85 -4.74 6.08 21.97
CA LYS A 85 -4.38 5.43 23.25
C LYS A 85 -5.57 4.59 23.71
N GLY A 86 -5.43 3.25 23.68
CA GLY A 86 -6.38 2.36 24.34
C GLY A 86 -7.06 1.25 23.53
N GLY A 87 -6.68 0.92 22.28
CA GLY A 87 -7.14 -0.36 21.74
C GLY A 87 -7.05 -0.54 20.22
N LYS A 88 -6.36 -1.62 19.84
CA LYS A 88 -6.21 -2.25 18.52
C LYS A 88 -5.68 -1.34 17.41
N GLU A 89 -4.49 -1.70 16.92
CA GLU A 89 -3.91 -1.21 15.68
C GLU A 89 -4.94 -1.34 14.56
N ALA A 90 -5.53 -0.21 14.19
CA ALA A 90 -6.39 -0.09 13.02
C ALA A 90 -5.86 1.10 12.24
N CYS A 91 -5.42 0.85 11.02
CA CYS A 91 -5.16 1.91 10.06
C CYS A 91 -6.49 2.59 9.77
N VAL A 92 -6.63 3.86 10.16
CA VAL A 92 -7.81 4.70 9.92
C VAL A 92 -7.64 5.43 8.58
#